data_AF-A0A525JL16-F1
#
_entry.id   AF-A0A525JL16-F1
#
_cell.length_a   1.000
_cell.length_b   1.000
_cell.length_c   1.000
_cell.angle_alpha   90.00
_cell.angle_beta   90.00
_cell.angle_gamma   90.00
#
_symmetry.space_group_name_H-M   'P 1'
#
loop_
_entity.id
_entity.type
_entity.pdbx_description
1 polymer ?
#
loop_
_entity_poly.entity_id
_entity_poly.type
_entity_poly.pdbx_seq_one_letter_code
_entity_poly.pdbx_strand_id
1 'polypeptide(L)'
;MRLAFASAIALLALPLAGQAQTPRSERPFFAELARQCPAQNLQKLSPADLDGFMEGFANRLTSAQARALQDTVGARCARIEAGLSCGNNATLDAYRRFHLLKAFTGKVCASGLSCRGVSDCIKTTP
;
A
#
# COMPACT_ATOMS: atom_id res chain seq x y z
N MET A 1 -41.30 32.33 -38.08
CA MET A 1 -41.73 31.38 -37.03
C MET A 1 -40.87 30.13 -37.17
N ARG A 2 -40.22 29.72 -36.06
CA ARG A 2 -39.36 28.53 -35.83
C ARG A 2 -37.84 28.65 -36.08
N LEU A 3 -37.14 28.74 -34.95
CA LEU A 3 -35.70 28.56 -34.74
C LEU A 3 -35.28 27.10 -34.90
N ALA A 4 -34.00 26.86 -35.18
CA ALA A 4 -33.29 25.66 -34.72
C ALA A 4 -31.83 26.02 -34.39
N PHE A 5 -31.58 26.29 -33.11
CA PHE A 5 -30.24 26.32 -32.53
C PHE A 5 -29.72 24.87 -32.44
N ALA A 6 -28.75 24.51 -33.28
CA ALA A 6 -28.04 23.24 -33.15
C ALA A 6 -26.95 23.38 -32.07
N SER A 7 -27.30 23.02 -30.83
CA SER A 7 -26.35 22.94 -29.72
C SER A 7 -25.40 21.75 -29.92
N ALA A 8 -24.14 22.03 -30.24
CA ALA A 8 -23.07 21.05 -30.21
C ALA A 8 -22.71 20.76 -28.74
N ILE A 9 -23.13 19.59 -28.23
CA ILE A 9 -22.75 19.11 -26.90
C ILE A 9 -21.32 18.56 -26.99
N ALA A 10 -20.35 19.35 -26.54
CA ALA A 10 -18.98 18.88 -26.35
C ALA A 10 -18.93 17.95 -25.12
N LEU A 11 -18.88 16.64 -25.36
CA LEU A 11 -18.59 15.62 -24.35
C LEU A 11 -17.12 15.75 -23.92
N LEU A 12 -16.87 16.58 -22.91
CA LEU A 12 -15.60 16.58 -22.18
C LEU A 12 -15.47 15.27 -21.40
N ALA A 13 -14.82 14.29 -22.00
CA ALA A 13 -14.36 13.09 -21.32
C ALA A 13 -13.25 13.46 -20.33
N LEU A 14 -13.62 13.83 -19.10
CA LEU A 14 -12.69 13.94 -17.99
C LEU A 14 -12.17 12.53 -17.66
N PRO A 15 -10.85 12.27 -17.69
CA PRO A 15 -10.33 11.01 -17.19
C PRO A 15 -10.56 11.02 -15.68
N LEU A 16 -11.48 10.16 -15.21
CA LEU A 16 -11.51 9.78 -13.81
C LEU A 16 -10.21 9.04 -13.51
N ALA A 17 -9.19 9.77 -13.09
CA ALA A 17 -8.07 9.20 -12.36
C ALA A 17 -8.65 8.67 -11.05
N GLY A 18 -9.01 7.38 -11.04
CA GLY A 18 -9.49 6.69 -9.86
C GLY A 18 -8.41 6.77 -8.79
N GLN A 19 -8.60 7.64 -7.80
CA GLN A 19 -7.78 7.66 -6.60
C GLN A 19 -8.10 6.39 -5.83
N ALA A 20 -7.26 5.36 -5.97
CA ALA A 20 -7.33 4.18 -5.13
C ALA A 20 -7.20 4.65 -3.67
N GLN A 21 -8.31 4.58 -2.93
CA GLN A 21 -8.34 5.00 -1.54
C GLN A 21 -7.46 4.05 -0.74
N THR A 22 -6.35 4.56 -0.20
CA THR A 22 -5.47 3.82 0.68
C THR A 22 -6.28 3.24 1.85
N PRO A 23 -6.36 1.91 2.01
CA PRO A 23 -7.04 1.28 3.13
C PRO A 23 -6.59 1.84 4.48
N ARG A 24 -7.53 1.95 5.43
CA ARG A 24 -7.29 2.55 6.75
C ARG A 24 -6.10 1.92 7.50
N SER A 25 -5.85 0.63 7.28
CA SER A 25 -4.72 -0.13 7.85
C SER A 25 -3.35 0.32 7.36
N GLU A 26 -3.28 0.84 6.14
CA GLU A 26 -2.02 1.22 5.49
C GLU A 26 -1.60 2.66 5.81
N ARG A 27 -2.57 3.52 6.17
CA ARG A 27 -2.30 4.94 6.48
C ARG A 27 -1.17 5.15 7.49
N PRO A 28 -1.09 4.42 8.62
CA PRO A 28 0.01 4.58 9.58
C PRO A 28 1.37 4.24 8.98
N PHE A 29 1.45 3.23 8.11
CA PHE A 29 2.68 2.84 7.43
C PHE A 29 3.16 3.94 6.47
N PHE A 30 2.28 4.43 5.60
CA PHE A 30 2.65 5.47 4.64
C PHE A 30 2.95 6.82 5.29
N ALA A 31 2.28 7.15 6.39
CA ALA A 31 2.64 8.31 7.20
C ALA A 31 4.06 8.19 7.79
N GLU A 32 4.41 6.99 8.26
CA GLU A 32 5.74 6.73 8.81
C GLU A 32 6.82 6.75 7.71
N LEU A 33 6.53 6.26 6.50
CA LEU A 33 7.44 6.38 5.34
C LEU A 33 7.71 7.83 4.98
N ALA A 34 6.65 8.65 4.88
CA ALA A 34 6.78 10.08 4.62
C ALA A 34 7.60 10.80 5.72
N ARG A 35 7.53 10.31 6.96
CA ARG A 35 8.32 10.85 8.08
C ARG A 35 9.79 10.42 8.04
N GLN A 36 10.08 9.16 7.72
CA GLN A 36 11.44 8.61 7.81
C GLN A 36 12.27 8.82 6.53
N CYS A 37 11.66 8.77 5.35
CA CYS A 37 12.36 8.88 4.08
C CYS A 37 11.57 9.72 3.04
N PRO A 38 11.29 11.01 3.33
CA PRO A 38 10.44 11.86 2.49
C PRO A 38 10.94 12.01 1.04
N ALA A 39 12.26 12.01 0.82
CA ALA A 39 12.85 12.18 -0.50
C ALA A 39 12.62 10.98 -1.44
N GLN A 40 12.35 9.80 -0.90
CA GLN A 40 12.18 8.56 -1.67
C GLN A 40 10.74 8.37 -2.20
N ASN A 41 9.78 9.17 -1.75
CA ASN A 41 8.37 9.09 -2.18
C ASN A 41 7.73 7.67 -2.03
N LEU A 42 8.18 6.89 -1.04
CA LEU A 42 7.74 5.50 -0.84
C LEU A 42 6.27 5.35 -0.45
N GLN A 43 5.57 6.44 -0.13
CA GLN A 43 4.10 6.44 0.02
C GLN A 43 3.35 6.03 -1.25
N LYS A 44 4.05 5.90 -2.38
CA LYS A 44 3.52 5.44 -3.66
C LYS A 44 3.68 3.93 -3.90
N LEU A 45 4.27 3.19 -2.97
CA LEU A 45 4.30 1.72 -3.02
C LEU A 45 2.89 1.16 -2.96
N SER A 46 2.62 0.11 -3.73
CA SER A 46 1.42 -0.70 -3.51
C SER A 46 1.66 -1.71 -2.40
N PRO A 47 0.60 -2.24 -1.77
CA PRO A 47 0.73 -3.36 -0.85
C PRO A 47 1.44 -4.59 -1.44
N ALA A 48 1.30 -4.86 -2.75
CA ALA A 48 1.99 -5.98 -3.40
C ALA A 48 3.52 -5.80 -3.40
N ASP A 49 4.00 -4.57 -3.56
CA ASP A 49 5.44 -4.23 -3.55
C ASP A 49 6.12 -4.51 -2.19
N LEU A 50 5.33 -4.74 -1.15
CA LEU A 50 5.82 -5.00 0.21
C LEU A 50 6.19 -6.46 0.50
N ASP A 51 5.83 -7.39 -0.38
CA ASP A 51 5.97 -8.83 -0.15
C ASP A 51 7.41 -9.22 0.23
N GLY A 52 8.38 -8.83 -0.59
CA GLY A 52 9.80 -9.08 -0.32
C GLY A 52 10.34 -8.39 0.95
N PHE A 53 9.72 -7.30 1.40
CA PHE A 53 10.09 -6.66 2.66
C PHE A 53 9.56 -7.41 3.88
N MET A 54 8.41 -8.06 3.73
CA MET A 54 7.71 -8.83 4.77
C MET A 54 8.20 -10.28 4.86
N GLU A 55 8.96 -10.75 3.88
CA GLU A 55 9.58 -12.06 3.89
C GLU A 55 10.35 -12.30 5.21
N GLY A 56 10.14 -13.47 5.81
CA GLY A 56 10.74 -13.86 7.09
C GLY A 56 10.16 -13.14 8.32
N PHE A 57 9.15 -12.27 8.18
CA PHE A 57 8.48 -11.67 9.33
C PHE A 57 7.90 -12.71 10.28
N ALA A 58 7.16 -13.69 9.74
CA ALA A 58 6.53 -14.75 10.51
C ALA A 58 7.54 -15.55 11.35
N ASN A 59 8.77 -15.75 10.86
CA ASN A 59 9.82 -16.50 11.56
C ASN A 59 10.36 -15.76 12.79
N ARG A 60 10.10 -14.45 12.92
CA ARG A 60 10.52 -13.62 14.05
C ARG A 60 9.41 -13.42 15.09
N LEU A 61 8.23 -13.98 14.84
CA LEU A 61 7.10 -13.91 15.75
C LEU A 61 7.16 -15.04 16.77
N THR A 62 6.66 -14.77 17.98
CA THR A 62 6.34 -15.86 18.91
C THR A 62 5.21 -16.71 18.35
N SER A 63 5.05 -17.95 18.83
CA SER A 63 3.97 -18.84 18.37
C SER A 63 2.58 -18.19 18.51
N ALA A 64 2.34 -17.44 19.59
CA ALA A 64 1.09 -16.72 19.81
C ALA A 64 0.88 -15.59 18.79
N GLN A 65 1.92 -14.82 18.47
CA GLN A 65 1.86 -13.76 17.47
C GLN A 65 1.68 -14.31 16.05
N ALA A 66 2.39 -15.39 15.72
CA ALA A 66 2.27 -16.08 14.44
C ALA A 66 0.84 -16.59 14.23
N ARG A 67 0.23 -17.18 15.27
CA ARG A 67 -1.16 -17.62 15.23
C ARG A 67 -2.12 -16.46 15.04
N ALA A 68 -1.95 -15.37 15.80
CA ALA A 68 -2.79 -14.18 15.66
C ALA A 68 -2.68 -13.53 14.27
N LEU A 69 -1.49 -13.55 13.65
CA LEU A 69 -1.30 -13.11 12.27
C LEU A 69 -2.06 -14.01 11.29
N GLN A 70 -1.90 -15.33 11.37
CA GLN A 70 -2.61 -16.28 10.52
C GLN A 70 -4.13 -16.12 10.62
N ASP A 71 -4.66 -16.01 11.83
CA ASP A 71 -6.10 -15.81 12.06
C ASP A 71 -6.58 -14.47 11.47
N THR A 72 -5.77 -13.40 11.59
CA THR A 72 -6.09 -12.09 11.01
C THR A 72 -6.10 -12.13 9.47
N VAL A 73 -5.09 -12.76 8.86
CA VAL A 73 -5.00 -12.94 7.41
C VAL A 73 -6.18 -13.78 6.92
N GLY A 74 -6.44 -14.91 7.56
CA GLY A 74 -7.54 -15.80 7.24
C GLY A 74 -8.89 -15.07 7.31
N ALA A 75 -9.19 -14.38 8.42
CA ALA A 75 -10.45 -13.67 8.58
C ALA A 75 -10.65 -12.54 7.56
N ARG A 76 -9.58 -11.77 7.28
CA ARG A 76 -9.66 -10.60 6.38
C ARG A 76 -9.72 -10.99 4.91
N CYS A 77 -9.00 -12.05 4.54
CA CYS A 77 -8.85 -12.48 3.17
C CYS A 77 -9.80 -13.63 2.79
N ALA A 78 -10.59 -14.18 3.71
CA ALA A 78 -11.50 -15.31 3.48
C ALA A 78 -12.54 -15.12 2.36
N ARG A 79 -12.93 -13.87 2.05
CA ARG A 79 -13.99 -13.56 1.07
C ARG A 79 -13.47 -12.87 -0.19
N ILE A 80 -12.16 -12.81 -0.34
CA ILE A 80 -11.51 -12.13 -1.45
C ILE A 80 -10.63 -13.19 -2.10
N GLU A 81 -10.60 -13.30 -3.43
CA GLU A 81 -9.43 -13.89 -4.10
C GLU A 81 -8.24 -12.97 -3.83
N ALA A 82 -7.67 -13.17 -2.65
CA ALA A 82 -6.78 -12.25 -2.02
C ALA A 82 -5.38 -12.59 -2.50
N GLY A 83 -5.02 -12.02 -3.64
CA GLY A 83 -3.61 -11.93 -4.04
C GLY A 83 -2.77 -11.25 -2.96
N LEU A 84 -1.46 -11.17 -3.19
CA LEU A 84 -0.43 -10.72 -2.23
C LEU A 84 -0.82 -9.44 -1.45
N SER A 85 -1.51 -8.49 -2.09
CA SER A 85 -1.97 -7.25 -1.45
C SER A 85 -2.82 -7.44 -0.19
N CYS A 86 -3.74 -8.42 -0.14
CA CYS A 86 -4.56 -8.62 1.06
C CYS A 86 -3.72 -9.14 2.24
N GLY A 87 -2.86 -10.12 1.96
CA GLY A 87 -1.92 -10.68 2.94
C GLY A 87 -0.96 -9.62 3.47
N ASN A 88 -0.42 -8.79 2.59
CA ASN A 88 0.49 -7.71 2.96
C ASN A 88 -0.21 -6.63 3.79
N ASN A 89 -1.47 -6.32 3.50
CA ASN A 89 -2.27 -5.40 4.29
C ASN A 89 -2.60 -5.93 5.70
N ALA A 90 -2.94 -7.22 5.81
CA ALA A 90 -3.10 -7.86 7.11
C ALA A 90 -1.77 -7.88 7.88
N THR A 91 -0.65 -8.08 7.17
CA THR A 91 0.68 -8.07 7.77
C THR A 91 1.11 -6.69 8.24
N LEU A 92 0.80 -5.60 7.51
CA LEU A 92 0.99 -4.22 7.97
C LEU A 92 0.24 -3.94 9.28
N ASP A 93 -0.99 -4.44 9.39
CA ASP A 93 -1.75 -4.33 10.62
C ASP A 93 -1.10 -5.08 11.78
N ALA A 94 -0.49 -6.25 11.53
CA ALA A 94 0.27 -6.97 12.53
C ALA A 94 1.54 -6.22 12.96
N TYR A 95 2.30 -5.65 12.02
CA TYR A 95 3.43 -4.76 12.34
C TYR A 95 3.02 -3.61 13.25
N ARG A 96 1.86 -2.99 12.99
CA ARG A 96 1.30 -1.95 13.85
C ARG A 96 0.93 -2.50 15.24
N ARG A 97 0.18 -3.60 15.31
CA ARG A 97 -0.29 -4.21 16.56
C ARG A 97 0.84 -4.70 17.45
N PHE A 98 1.94 -5.18 16.86
CA PHE A 98 3.11 -5.66 17.59
C PHE A 98 4.13 -4.55 17.87
N HIS A 99 3.81 -3.28 17.57
CA HIS A 99 4.70 -2.12 17.75
C HIS A 99 6.01 -2.20 16.95
N LEU A 100 6.00 -2.94 15.84
CA LEU A 100 7.16 -3.16 14.97
C LEU A 100 7.14 -2.25 13.72
N LEU A 101 6.09 -1.45 13.53
CA LEU A 101 5.89 -0.64 12.33
C LEU A 101 7.04 0.35 12.07
N LYS A 102 7.55 1.02 13.10
CA LYS A 102 8.66 1.97 12.97
C LYS A 102 9.93 1.30 12.44
N ALA A 103 10.28 0.13 13.01
CA ALA A 103 11.46 -0.63 12.61
C ALA A 103 11.29 -1.20 11.19
N PHE A 104 10.11 -1.72 10.86
CA PHE A 104 9.79 -2.18 9.52
C PHE A 104 9.94 -1.05 8.48
N THR A 105 9.38 0.12 8.78
CA THR A 105 9.48 1.30 7.89
C THR A 105 10.93 1.70 7.66
N GLY A 106 11.78 1.64 8.70
CA GLY A 106 13.21 1.87 8.57
C GLY A 106 13.89 0.87 7.62
N LYS A 107 13.52 -0.41 7.65
CA LYS A 107 14.01 -1.42 6.68
C LYS A 107 13.63 -1.04 5.26
N VAL A 108 12.38 -0.60 5.04
CA VAL A 108 11.91 -0.20 3.70
C VAL A 108 12.65 1.06 3.22
N CYS A 109 12.83 2.07 4.07
CA CYS A 109 13.60 3.28 3.73
C CYS A 109 15.10 2.98 3.42
N ALA A 110 15.68 1.96 4.06
CA ALA A 110 17.05 1.53 3.83
C ALA A 110 17.23 0.67 2.55
N SER A 111 16.14 0.37 1.83
CA SER A 111 16.18 -0.49 0.63
C SER A 111 16.87 0.16 -0.59
N GLY A 112 17.01 1.48 -0.57
CA GLY A 112 17.44 2.25 -1.73
C GLY A 112 16.38 2.34 -2.82
N LEU A 113 15.09 2.15 -2.50
CA LEU A 113 14.01 2.41 -3.44
C LEU A 113 13.64 3.90 -3.48
N SER A 114 13.18 4.36 -4.65
CA SER A 114 12.51 5.65 -4.81
C SER A 114 11.39 5.54 -5.85
N CYS A 115 10.25 6.16 -5.58
CA CYS A 115 9.06 6.05 -6.44
C CYS A 115 8.73 7.35 -7.16
N ARG A 116 8.58 7.28 -8.49
CA ARG A 116 8.14 8.43 -9.31
C ARG A 116 6.63 8.47 -9.47
N GLY A 117 6.00 7.31 -9.58
CA GLY A 117 4.55 7.12 -9.66
C GLY A 117 4.05 6.02 -8.73
N VAL A 118 2.74 5.78 -8.71
CA VAL A 118 2.16 4.64 -7.97
C VAL A 118 2.71 3.34 -8.57
N SER A 119 3.36 2.53 -7.75
CA SER A 119 4.08 1.31 -8.16
C SER A 119 5.17 1.50 -9.23
N ASP A 120 5.54 2.73 -9.59
CA ASP A 120 6.72 3.03 -10.42
C ASP A 120 7.88 3.37 -9.48
N CYS A 121 8.48 2.34 -8.91
CA CYS A 121 9.59 2.43 -7.97
C CYS A 121 10.84 1.80 -8.58
N ILE A 122 11.95 2.52 -8.48
CA ILE A 122 13.26 2.10 -8.96
C ILE A 122 14.23 1.99 -7.80
N LYS A 123 15.17 1.05 -7.90
CA LYS A 123 16.29 1.01 -6.98
C LYS A 123 17.28 2.09 -7.39
N THR A 124 17.44 3.10 -6.56
CA THR A 124 18.52 4.07 -6.68
C THR A 124 19.78 3.40 -6.14
N THR A 125 20.68 3.01 -7.04
CA THR A 125 22.05 2.61 -6.69
C THR A 125 22.76 3.78 -5.99
N PRO A 126 23.59 3.54 -4.97
CA PRO A 126 24.54 4.55 -4.49
C PRO A 126 25.46 5.04 -5.61
#